data_AF-A0A945MI34-F1
#
_entry.id   AF-A0A945MI34-F1
#
_cell.length_a   1.000
_cell.length_b   1.000
_cell.length_c   1.000
_cell.angle_alpha   90.00
_cell.angle_beta   90.00
_cell.angle_gamma   90.00
#
_symmetry.space_group_name_H-M   'P 1'
#
loop_
_entity.id
_entity.type
_entity.pdbx_description
1 polymer ?
#
loop_
_entity_poly.entity_id
_entity_poly.type
_entity_poly.pdbx_seq_one_letter_code
_entity_poly.pdbx_strand_id
1 'polypeptide(L)'
;MKKIHNEDAPTNATGSAVVGTGDDKTTWKRKKKKSKIVKRLKATYEVGRKPDKNLVIKKEDRNYRKEYDNYHAQPEQREKNAARLRARRLMVKKGKAKKNDKLDVHHKDNNPLNNDPKNLSVVTQKYNRTEPRLREEGEQTPMPDFTPDSTFASMPVFKVNQDDFSRCQDGKKKHAHWNKHIDTESDYGKKIHGYAKKNPKQSIIVQDDKTGHMVYLKKYSQLEK
;
A
#
# COMPACT_ATOMS: atom_id res chain seq x y z
N MET A 1 -67.98 15.11 2.47
CA MET A 1 -68.01 14.19 1.31
C MET A 1 -66.57 13.85 0.93
N LYS A 2 -66.12 12.62 1.20
CA LYS A 2 -64.76 12.12 0.91
C LYS A 2 -64.79 11.46 -0.48
N LYS A 3 -63.96 11.92 -1.43
CA LYS A 3 -63.75 11.24 -2.71
C LYS A 3 -62.85 10.03 -2.48
N ILE A 4 -63.41 8.83 -2.68
CA ILE A 4 -62.68 7.56 -2.72
C ILE A 4 -62.37 7.33 -4.20
N HIS A 5 -61.09 7.34 -4.57
CA HIS A 5 -60.64 6.86 -5.86
C HIS A 5 -60.22 5.40 -5.68
N ASN A 6 -60.94 4.50 -6.37
CA ASN A 6 -60.51 3.12 -6.60
C ASN A 6 -59.46 3.15 -7.71
N GLU A 7 -58.29 2.57 -7.47
CA GLU A 7 -57.32 2.27 -8.52
C GLU A 7 -57.16 0.75 -8.63
N ASP A 8 -57.30 0.28 -9.86
CA ASP A 8 -57.31 -1.12 -10.26
C ASP A 8 -55.95 -1.80 -10.06
N ALA A 9 -56.00 -3.04 -9.57
CA ALA A 9 -54.82 -3.90 -9.47
C ALA A 9 -54.37 -4.36 -10.87
N PRO A 10 -53.09 -4.22 -11.26
CA PRO A 10 -52.61 -4.82 -12.51
C PRO A 10 -52.50 -6.34 -12.35
N THR A 11 -53.28 -7.04 -13.18
CA THR A 11 -53.30 -8.49 -13.36
C THR A 11 -52.03 -8.98 -14.06
N ASN A 12 -51.03 -9.42 -13.30
CA ASN A 12 -49.95 -10.24 -13.85
C ASN A 12 -50.25 -11.73 -13.65
N ALA A 13 -51.10 -12.26 -14.52
CA ALA A 13 -51.29 -13.69 -14.71
C ALA A 13 -49.93 -14.34 -15.07
N THR A 14 -49.26 -14.90 -14.07
CA THR A 14 -48.06 -15.71 -14.27
C THR A 14 -48.55 -17.14 -14.49
N GLY A 15 -48.37 -17.64 -15.70
CA GLY A 15 -48.78 -18.97 -16.13
C GLY A 15 -48.16 -20.10 -15.30
N SER A 16 -48.73 -21.28 -15.46
CA SER A 16 -48.30 -22.55 -14.87
C SER A 16 -46.79 -22.76 -14.95
N ALA A 17 -46.16 -23.01 -13.81
CA ALA A 17 -44.73 -23.23 -13.66
C ALA A 17 -44.25 -24.38 -14.56
N VAL A 18 -43.36 -24.06 -15.50
CA VAL A 18 -42.57 -25.06 -16.24
C VAL A 18 -41.64 -25.75 -15.25
N VAL A 19 -41.69 -27.08 -15.21
CA VAL A 19 -40.78 -27.92 -14.41
C VAL A 19 -39.34 -27.63 -14.84
N GLY A 20 -38.54 -27.02 -13.96
CA GLY A 20 -37.13 -26.74 -14.22
C GLY A 20 -36.55 -25.50 -13.55
N THR A 21 -37.37 -24.59 -13.00
CA THR A 21 -36.90 -23.34 -12.39
C THR A 21 -36.93 -23.39 -10.86
N GLY A 22 -36.52 -24.53 -10.29
CA GLY A 22 -36.33 -24.66 -8.85
C GLY A 22 -35.04 -23.98 -8.42
N ASP A 23 -35.14 -23.06 -7.45
CA ASP A 23 -34.04 -22.63 -6.59
C ASP A 23 -33.51 -23.83 -5.77
N ASP A 24 -32.89 -24.80 -6.45
CA ASP A 24 -32.30 -25.99 -5.88
C ASP A 24 -31.01 -25.61 -5.14
N LYS A 25 -31.14 -25.38 -3.83
CA LYS A 25 -29.99 -25.21 -2.89
C LYS A 25 -29.08 -26.45 -2.83
N THR A 26 -29.46 -27.55 -3.49
CA THR A 26 -28.74 -28.83 -3.55
C THR A 26 -27.58 -28.81 -4.54
N THR A 27 -27.58 -27.93 -5.55
CA THR A 27 -26.52 -27.89 -6.59
C THR A 27 -25.42 -26.87 -6.29
N TRP A 28 -25.69 -25.82 -5.51
CA TRP A 28 -24.67 -24.82 -5.14
C TRP A 28 -24.38 -24.72 -3.63
N LYS A 29 -23.35 -25.45 -3.18
CA LYS A 29 -22.75 -25.21 -1.85
C LYS A 29 -21.75 -24.05 -1.92
N ARG A 30 -22.16 -22.86 -1.49
CA ARG A 30 -21.22 -21.74 -1.27
C ARG A 30 -20.19 -22.16 -0.19
N LYS A 31 -18.95 -22.45 -0.59
CA LYS A 31 -17.85 -22.74 0.36
C LYS A 31 -17.74 -21.57 1.36
N LYS A 32 -18.13 -21.79 2.62
CA LYS A 32 -17.95 -20.80 3.69
C LYS A 32 -16.45 -20.50 3.79
N LYS A 33 -16.06 -19.23 3.55
CA LYS A 33 -14.66 -18.80 3.72
C LYS A 33 -14.27 -19.06 5.18
N LYS A 34 -13.24 -19.89 5.40
CA LYS A 34 -12.67 -20.14 6.72
C LYS A 34 -12.27 -18.81 7.36
N SER A 35 -12.54 -18.65 8.66
CA SER A 35 -12.16 -17.44 9.40
C SER A 35 -10.63 -17.23 9.33
N LYS A 36 -10.18 -15.98 9.42
CA LYS A 36 -8.73 -15.66 9.38
C LYS A 36 -7.93 -16.44 10.45
N ILE A 37 -8.54 -16.73 11.59
CA ILE A 37 -7.96 -17.52 12.69
C ILE A 37 -7.70 -18.97 12.23
N VAL A 38 -8.69 -19.62 11.60
CA VAL A 38 -8.54 -20.99 11.06
C VAL A 38 -7.51 -21.04 9.91
N LYS A 39 -7.33 -19.95 9.16
CA LYS A 39 -6.27 -19.84 8.15
C LYS A 39 -4.87 -19.70 8.77
N ARG A 40 -4.73 -18.93 9.86
CA ARG A 40 -3.46 -18.77 10.60
C ARG A 40 -3.04 -20.07 11.28
N LEU A 41 -3.98 -20.82 11.87
CA LEU A 41 -3.76 -22.17 12.41
C LEU A 41 -3.20 -23.16 11.39
N LYS A 42 -3.51 -23.01 10.10
CA LYS A 42 -2.95 -23.84 9.02
C LYS A 42 -1.52 -23.47 8.64
N ALA A 43 -1.07 -22.29 9.05
CA ALA A 43 0.24 -21.73 8.71
C ALA A 43 1.24 -21.82 9.87
N THR A 44 0.79 -22.10 11.11
CA THR A 44 1.66 -22.29 12.28
C THR A 44 2.14 -23.73 12.47
N TYR A 45 2.01 -24.58 11.45
CA TYR A 45 2.65 -25.88 11.45
C TYR A 45 4.08 -25.72 10.96
N GLU A 46 5.03 -25.98 11.85
CA GLU A 46 6.29 -26.56 11.40
C GLU A 46 5.97 -27.77 10.50
N VAL A 47 6.62 -27.82 9.35
CA VAL A 47 6.34 -28.79 8.28
C VAL A 47 6.42 -30.21 8.86
N GLY A 48 5.27 -30.86 9.05
CA GLY A 48 5.17 -32.29 9.41
C GLY A 48 4.39 -32.67 10.68
N ARG A 49 4.06 -31.74 11.60
CA ARG A 49 3.32 -32.08 12.83
C ARG A 49 1.81 -31.94 12.65
N LYS A 50 0.99 -32.89 13.13
CA LYS A 50 -0.49 -32.78 13.12
C LYS A 50 -0.97 -31.82 14.24
N PRO A 51 -2.12 -31.12 14.10
CA PRO A 51 -2.63 -30.26 15.16
C PRO A 51 -2.90 -31.05 16.42
N ASP A 52 -2.52 -30.50 17.56
CA ASP A 52 -3.01 -30.96 18.84
C ASP A 52 -4.53 -30.71 18.90
N LYS A 53 -5.30 -31.80 18.93
CA LYS A 53 -6.77 -31.78 18.93
C LYS A 53 -7.36 -31.08 20.16
N ASN A 54 -6.57 -30.93 21.24
CA ASN A 54 -7.00 -30.37 22.52
C ASN A 54 -6.59 -28.91 22.73
N LEU A 55 -6.02 -28.22 21.73
CA LEU A 55 -5.67 -26.80 21.85
C LEU A 55 -6.94 -25.93 21.82
N VAL A 56 -7.57 -25.73 22.97
CA VAL A 56 -8.69 -24.80 23.15
C VAL A 56 -8.13 -23.37 23.17
N ILE A 57 -8.10 -22.72 22.01
CA ILE A 57 -7.82 -21.28 21.93
C ILE A 57 -9.02 -20.57 22.58
N LYS A 58 -8.85 -20.07 23.81
CA LYS A 58 -9.78 -19.11 24.38
C LYS A 58 -9.84 -17.92 23.44
N LYS A 59 -10.97 -17.82 22.74
CA LYS A 59 -11.29 -16.66 21.91
C LYS A 59 -11.66 -15.55 22.89
N GLU A 60 -10.65 -14.91 23.46
CA GLU A 60 -10.85 -13.72 24.27
C GLU A 60 -11.39 -12.64 23.34
N ASP A 61 -12.72 -12.55 23.30
CA ASP A 61 -13.38 -11.46 22.59
C ASP A 61 -12.89 -10.16 23.21
N ARG A 62 -12.59 -9.17 22.36
CA ARG A 62 -12.05 -7.89 22.81
C ARG A 62 -13.00 -7.27 23.83
N ASN A 63 -12.51 -7.06 25.05
CA ASN A 63 -13.28 -6.40 26.08
C ASN A 63 -13.30 -4.88 25.80
N TYR A 64 -14.28 -4.44 25.02
CA TYR A 64 -14.47 -3.04 24.63
C TYR A 64 -14.63 -2.11 25.83
N ARG A 65 -15.18 -2.60 26.96
CA ARG A 65 -15.34 -1.78 28.17
C ARG A 65 -13.98 -1.46 28.78
N LYS A 66 -13.14 -2.48 28.95
CA LYS A 66 -11.77 -2.31 29.46
C LYS A 66 -10.92 -1.41 28.54
N GLU A 67 -11.05 -1.55 27.22
CA GLU A 67 -10.37 -0.69 26.26
C GLU A 67 -10.81 0.78 26.38
N TYR A 68 -12.12 1.01 26.52
CA TYR A 68 -12.65 2.34 26.73
C TYR A 68 -12.13 2.96 28.03
N ASP A 69 -12.25 2.24 29.15
CA ASP A 69 -11.82 2.72 30.46
C ASP A 69 -10.30 3.00 30.49
N ASN A 70 -9.50 2.17 29.81
CA ASN A 70 -8.05 2.34 29.75
C ASN A 70 -7.60 3.48 28.84
N TYR A 71 -8.27 3.73 27.71
CA TYR A 71 -7.78 4.65 26.67
C TYR A 71 -8.75 5.81 26.39
N HIS A 72 -10.00 5.53 26.06
CA HIS A 72 -10.96 6.55 25.64
C HIS A 72 -11.53 7.40 26.78
N ALA A 73 -11.58 6.84 28.00
CA ALA A 73 -12.02 7.55 29.19
C ALA A 73 -10.96 8.51 29.73
N GLN A 74 -9.69 8.35 29.33
CA GLN A 74 -8.58 9.19 29.80
C GLN A 74 -8.86 10.66 29.49
N PRO A 75 -8.74 11.57 30.48
CA PRO A 75 -9.08 12.98 30.30
C PRO A 75 -8.27 13.63 29.18
N GLU A 76 -6.98 13.29 29.06
CA GLU A 76 -6.09 13.78 28.01
C GLU A 76 -6.57 13.37 26.60
N GLN A 77 -7.03 12.13 26.42
CA GLN A 77 -7.54 11.67 25.12
C GLN A 77 -8.85 12.36 24.76
N ARG A 78 -9.73 12.59 25.74
CA ARG A 78 -10.97 13.34 25.55
C ARG A 78 -10.68 14.78 25.13
N GLU A 79 -9.69 15.43 25.75
CA GLU A 79 -9.28 16.78 25.41
C GLU A 79 -8.68 16.86 24.00
N LYS A 80 -7.75 15.96 23.66
CA LYS A 80 -7.19 15.85 22.30
C LYS A 80 -8.29 15.64 21.26
N ASN A 81 -9.28 14.78 21.54
CA ASN A 81 -10.41 14.55 20.64
C ASN A 81 -11.28 15.81 20.50
N ALA A 82 -11.57 16.51 21.60
CA ALA A 82 -12.31 17.76 21.58
C ALA A 82 -11.57 18.85 20.78
N ALA A 83 -10.25 18.93 20.90
CA ALA A 83 -9.41 19.84 20.12
C ALA A 83 -9.46 19.53 18.62
N ARG A 84 -9.31 18.25 18.21
CA ARG A 84 -9.49 17.83 16.80
C ARG A 84 -10.88 18.16 16.27
N LEU A 85 -11.92 17.95 17.07
CA LEU A 85 -13.29 18.26 16.69
C LEU A 85 -13.50 19.78 16.52
N ARG A 86 -12.90 20.60 17.39
CA ARG A 86 -12.88 22.07 17.26
C ARG A 86 -12.21 22.48 15.93
N ALA A 87 -11.05 21.91 15.61
CA ALA A 87 -10.37 22.16 14.34
C ALA A 87 -11.23 21.78 13.12
N ARG A 88 -11.87 20.60 13.13
CA ARG A 88 -12.76 20.17 12.04
C ARG A 88 -13.96 21.08 11.90
N ARG A 89 -14.60 21.48 13.01
CA ARG A 89 -15.73 22.43 12.99
C ARG A 89 -15.31 23.78 12.42
N LEU A 90 -14.13 24.28 12.76
CA LEU A 90 -13.59 25.53 12.22
C LEU A 90 -13.39 25.43 10.70
N MET A 91 -12.82 24.33 10.20
CA MET A 91 -12.61 24.12 8.77
C MET A 91 -13.93 23.92 7.99
N VAL A 92 -14.91 23.26 8.60
CA VAL A 92 -16.28 23.14 8.03
C VAL A 92 -16.96 24.51 7.98
N LYS A 93 -16.86 25.30 9.06
CA LYS A 93 -17.41 26.67 9.12
C LYS A 93 -16.79 27.57 8.05
N LYS A 94 -15.50 27.40 7.74
CA LYS A 94 -14.81 28.10 6.65
C LYS A 94 -15.10 27.54 5.26
N GLY A 95 -15.94 26.50 5.14
CA GLY A 95 -16.29 25.87 3.86
C GLY A 95 -15.16 25.02 3.24
N LYS A 96 -14.04 24.81 3.93
CA LYS A 96 -12.88 24.05 3.42
C LYS A 96 -13.04 22.54 3.58
N ALA A 97 -13.92 22.09 4.47
CA ALA A 97 -14.24 20.69 4.69
C ALA A 97 -15.76 20.48 4.74
N LYS A 98 -16.23 19.32 4.31
CA LYS A 98 -17.63 18.89 4.32
C LYS A 98 -17.75 17.46 4.86
N LYS A 99 -18.99 17.01 5.11
CA LYS A 99 -19.23 15.59 5.41
C LYS A 99 -19.05 14.80 4.10
N ASN A 100 -18.28 13.72 4.14
CA ASN A 100 -18.00 12.82 3.00
C ASN A 100 -17.13 13.39 1.86
N ASP A 101 -16.36 14.44 2.10
CA ASP A 101 -15.41 15.03 1.14
C ASP A 101 -14.10 14.25 0.95
N LYS A 102 -13.86 13.21 1.78
CA LYS A 102 -12.60 12.47 1.87
C LYS A 102 -11.38 13.34 2.26
N LEU A 103 -11.64 14.47 2.92
CA LEU A 103 -10.62 15.37 3.44
C LEU A 103 -10.55 15.27 4.97
N ASP A 104 -9.32 15.33 5.47
CA ASP A 104 -9.02 15.37 6.90
C ASP A 104 -8.36 16.72 7.24
N VAL A 105 -8.56 17.19 8.47
CA VAL A 105 -7.82 18.33 9.01
C VAL A 105 -6.48 17.82 9.50
N HIS A 106 -5.41 18.45 9.03
CA HIS A 106 -4.03 18.12 9.35
C HIS A 106 -3.41 19.21 10.22
N HIS A 107 -2.75 18.81 11.29
CA HIS A 107 -1.97 19.64 12.19
C HIS A 107 -0.50 19.50 11.79
N LYS A 108 0.12 20.55 11.24
CA LYS A 108 1.50 20.47 10.71
C LYS A 108 2.52 20.13 11.79
N ASP A 109 2.28 20.59 13.02
CA ASP A 109 3.13 20.35 14.19
C ASP A 109 2.85 19.03 14.94
N ASN A 110 1.95 18.18 14.43
CA ASN A 110 1.49 16.95 15.09
C ASN A 110 0.87 17.13 16.49
N ASN A 111 0.54 18.36 16.89
CA ASN A 111 -0.09 18.63 18.17
C ASN A 111 -1.61 18.89 18.00
N PRO A 112 -2.48 17.97 18.45
CA PRO A 112 -3.93 18.15 18.35
C PRO A 112 -4.47 19.37 19.10
N LEU A 113 -3.74 19.87 20.09
CA LEU A 113 -4.15 21.00 20.92
C LEU A 113 -3.92 22.36 20.22
N ASN A 114 -3.02 22.42 19.24
CA ASN A 114 -2.72 23.64 18.49
C ASN A 114 -3.70 23.84 17.32
N ASN A 115 -4.80 24.56 17.57
CA ASN A 115 -5.86 24.80 16.58
C ASN A 115 -5.72 26.11 15.80
N ASP A 116 -4.52 26.68 15.75
CA ASP A 116 -4.29 27.92 15.01
C ASP A 116 -4.57 27.73 13.51
N PRO A 117 -5.31 28.64 12.85
CA PRO A 117 -5.64 28.51 11.44
C PRO A 117 -4.44 28.41 10.49
N LYS A 118 -3.26 28.89 10.92
CA LYS A 118 -1.99 28.77 10.18
C LYS A 118 -1.38 27.36 10.29
N ASN A 119 -1.59 26.70 11.43
CA ASN A 119 -1.14 25.33 11.70
C ASN A 119 -2.06 24.30 11.02
N LEU A 120 -3.37 24.60 10.94
CA LEU A 120 -4.35 23.70 10.34
C LEU A 120 -4.35 23.78 8.80
N SER A 121 -4.25 22.64 8.14
CA SER A 121 -4.50 22.49 6.70
C SER A 121 -5.58 21.45 6.44
N VAL A 122 -6.23 21.53 5.28
CA VAL A 122 -7.15 20.48 4.82
C VAL A 122 -6.42 19.69 3.74
N VAL A 123 -6.24 18.40 3.97
CA VAL A 123 -5.51 17.51 3.06
C VAL A 123 -6.34 16.24 2.82
N THR A 124 -5.98 15.47 1.79
CA THR A 124 -6.60 14.17 1.56
C THR A 124 -6.38 13.21 2.73
N GLN A 125 -7.37 12.34 2.99
CA GLN A 125 -7.26 11.27 3.98
C GLN A 125 -5.99 10.42 3.79
N LYS A 126 -5.62 10.14 2.54
CA LYS A 126 -4.44 9.34 2.23
C LYS A 126 -3.18 9.99 2.78
N TYR A 127 -2.94 11.26 2.43
CA TYR A 127 -1.77 11.99 2.87
C TYR A 127 -1.70 12.09 4.40
N ASN A 128 -2.77 12.54 5.06
CA ASN A 128 -2.76 12.75 6.53
C ASN A 128 -2.53 11.45 7.31
N ARG A 129 -3.03 10.31 6.80
CA ARG A 129 -2.85 9.00 7.45
C ARG A 129 -1.51 8.35 7.11
N THR A 130 -0.81 8.78 6.07
CA THR A 130 0.51 8.28 5.70
C THR A 130 1.65 9.16 6.22
N GLU A 131 1.46 10.46 6.33
CA GLU A 131 2.49 11.44 6.74
C GLU A 131 3.21 11.05 8.05
N PRO A 132 2.53 10.58 9.11
CA PRO A 132 3.22 10.17 10.34
C PRO A 132 4.26 9.08 10.14
N ARG A 133 4.06 8.16 9.17
CA ARG A 133 5.01 7.09 8.86
C ARG A 133 6.21 7.57 8.04
N LEU A 134 6.01 8.57 7.20
CA LEU A 134 7.05 9.11 6.32
C LEU A 134 8.07 9.98 7.06
N ARG A 135 7.74 10.45 8.28
CA ARG A 135 8.62 11.31 9.07
C ARG A 135 9.85 10.55 9.60
N GLU A 136 9.64 9.33 10.08
CA GLU A 136 10.72 8.47 10.60
C GLU A 136 11.65 7.99 9.47
N GLU A 137 11.11 7.72 8.28
CA GLU A 137 11.89 7.33 7.10
C GLU A 137 12.77 8.47 6.54
N GLY A 138 12.63 9.70 7.06
CA GLY A 138 13.42 10.87 6.67
C GLY A 138 14.74 11.03 7.43
N GLU A 139 15.01 10.22 8.46
CA GLU A 139 16.29 10.20 9.17
C GLU A 139 17.37 9.50 8.33
N GLN A 140 17.95 10.30 7.43
CA GLN A 140 19.27 10.21 6.79
C GLN A 140 20.10 8.94 7.04
N THR A 141 19.77 7.86 6.33
CA THR A 141 20.86 7.04 5.78
C THR A 141 21.57 7.90 4.74
N PRO A 142 22.92 7.98 4.71
CA PRO A 142 23.62 8.69 3.65
C PRO A 142 23.10 8.14 2.32
N MET A 143 22.46 9.00 1.54
CA MET A 143 21.84 8.61 0.28
C MET A 143 22.92 7.99 -0.60
N PRO A 144 22.72 6.77 -1.13
CA PRO A 144 23.72 6.17 -2.00
C PRO A 144 23.94 7.09 -3.21
N ASP A 145 25.20 7.35 -3.52
CA ASP A 145 25.65 8.22 -4.59
C ASP A 145 25.38 7.56 -5.95
N PHE A 146 24.22 7.83 -6.53
CA PHE A 146 23.83 7.25 -7.82
C PHE A 146 24.58 7.83 -9.03
N THR A 147 25.66 8.57 -8.82
CA THR A 147 26.44 9.22 -9.88
C THR A 147 27.28 8.18 -10.63
N PRO A 148 27.28 8.16 -11.98
CA PRO A 148 28.13 7.24 -12.72
C PRO A 148 29.61 7.57 -12.48
N ASP A 149 30.47 6.54 -12.53
CA ASP A 149 31.91 6.71 -12.28
C ASP A 149 32.62 7.31 -13.49
N SER A 150 32.10 7.07 -14.69
CA SER A 150 32.62 7.62 -15.95
C SER A 150 31.48 7.78 -16.96
N THR A 151 31.76 8.46 -18.06
CA THR A 151 30.86 8.60 -19.20
C THR A 151 31.58 8.15 -20.47
N PHE A 152 30.97 7.24 -21.23
CA PHE A 152 31.48 6.76 -22.51
C PHE A 152 30.44 7.00 -23.59
N ALA A 153 30.80 7.69 -24.68
CA ALA A 153 29.89 8.03 -25.76
C ALA A 153 28.55 8.65 -25.26
N SER A 154 28.64 9.59 -24.31
CA SER A 154 27.48 10.22 -23.64
C SER A 154 26.60 9.27 -22.82
N MET A 155 27.06 8.06 -22.54
CA MET A 155 26.36 7.05 -21.75
C MET A 155 27.05 6.86 -20.39
N PRO A 156 26.28 6.70 -19.30
CA PRO A 156 26.83 6.49 -17.97
C PRO A 156 27.49 5.10 -17.86
N VAL A 157 28.71 5.07 -17.33
CA VAL A 157 29.50 3.87 -17.05
C VAL A 157 29.61 3.69 -15.55
N PHE A 158 29.28 2.49 -15.08
CA PHE A 158 29.46 2.07 -13.68
C PHE A 158 30.53 1.00 -13.62
N LYS A 159 31.51 1.22 -12.74
CA LYS A 159 32.60 0.31 -12.46
C LYS A 159 32.13 -0.74 -11.46
N VAL A 160 32.37 -2.02 -11.71
CA VAL A 160 31.94 -3.12 -10.85
C VAL A 160 33.00 -4.21 -10.74
N ASN A 161 32.88 -5.02 -9.69
CA ASN A 161 33.68 -6.22 -9.50
C ASN A 161 33.37 -7.31 -10.54
N GLN A 162 34.38 -8.14 -10.85
CA GLN A 162 34.30 -9.25 -11.81
C GLN A 162 33.10 -10.19 -11.61
N ASP A 163 32.76 -10.52 -10.36
CA ASP A 163 31.65 -11.43 -10.05
C ASP A 163 30.29 -10.81 -10.41
N ASP A 164 30.13 -9.51 -10.20
CA ASP A 164 28.94 -8.76 -10.58
C ASP A 164 28.91 -8.49 -12.09
N PHE A 165 30.06 -8.21 -12.70
CA PHE A 165 30.20 -8.07 -14.15
C PHE A 165 29.74 -9.32 -14.89
N SER A 166 30.10 -10.50 -14.38
CA SER A 166 29.74 -11.79 -14.97
C SER A 166 28.22 -11.98 -15.03
N ARG A 167 27.47 -11.48 -14.04
CA ARG A 167 25.98 -11.50 -14.03
C ARG A 167 25.36 -10.48 -15.00
N CYS A 168 26.09 -9.42 -15.33
CA CYS A 168 25.64 -8.34 -16.21
C CYS A 168 25.83 -8.64 -17.71
N GLN A 169 26.61 -9.67 -18.08
CA GLN A 169 27.00 -9.94 -19.48
C GLN A 169 25.81 -10.09 -20.43
N ASP A 170 24.76 -10.79 -20.00
CA ASP A 170 23.57 -11.03 -20.82
C ASP A 170 22.68 -9.79 -20.98
N GLY A 171 22.99 -8.71 -20.26
CA GLY A 171 22.16 -7.51 -20.17
C GLY A 171 20.79 -7.77 -19.53
N LYS A 172 20.19 -6.72 -19.00
CA LYS A 172 18.86 -6.76 -18.43
C LYS A 172 17.81 -6.77 -19.54
N LYS A 173 17.09 -7.88 -19.65
CA LYS A 173 15.93 -8.00 -20.57
C LYS A 173 14.76 -7.11 -20.13
N LYS A 174 13.91 -6.73 -21.10
CA LYS A 174 12.66 -5.99 -20.84
C LYS A 174 11.80 -6.78 -19.85
N HIS A 175 11.26 -6.12 -18.83
CA HIS A 175 10.47 -6.70 -17.74
C HIS A 175 11.17 -7.75 -16.85
N ALA A 176 12.43 -8.13 -17.11
CA ALA A 176 13.18 -9.00 -16.20
C ALA A 176 13.42 -8.32 -14.85
N HIS A 177 13.50 -9.12 -13.79
CA HIS A 177 13.81 -8.62 -12.45
C HIS A 177 15.27 -8.17 -12.37
N TRP A 178 15.55 -7.08 -11.63
CA TRP A 178 16.91 -6.53 -11.50
C TRP A 178 17.87 -7.51 -10.81
N ASN A 179 17.41 -8.17 -9.74
CA ASN A 179 18.20 -9.16 -8.98
C ASN A 179 18.76 -10.32 -9.81
N LYS A 180 18.22 -10.57 -11.01
CA LYS A 180 18.78 -11.59 -11.92
C LYS A 180 20.12 -11.17 -12.53
N HIS A 181 20.33 -9.87 -12.69
CA HIS A 181 21.47 -9.31 -13.42
C HIS A 181 22.42 -8.53 -12.50
N ILE A 182 21.91 -8.01 -11.37
CA ILE A 182 22.67 -7.23 -10.40
C ILE A 182 22.15 -7.51 -9.01
N ASP A 183 23.02 -7.70 -8.03
CA ASP A 183 22.61 -7.77 -6.64
C ASP A 183 22.17 -6.39 -6.12
N THR A 184 20.88 -6.20 -5.87
CA THR A 184 20.31 -4.92 -5.40
C THR A 184 20.69 -4.55 -3.97
N GLU A 185 21.28 -5.47 -3.20
CA GLU A 185 21.70 -5.23 -1.82
C GLU A 185 23.18 -4.81 -1.73
N SER A 186 23.99 -5.19 -2.72
CA SER A 186 25.37 -4.73 -2.92
C SER A 186 25.42 -3.22 -3.17
N ASP A 187 26.53 -2.57 -2.78
CA ASP A 187 26.74 -1.13 -2.93
C ASP A 187 26.69 -0.68 -4.39
N TYR A 188 27.37 -1.42 -5.28
CA TYR A 188 27.32 -1.19 -6.73
C TYR A 188 25.91 -1.38 -7.30
N GLY A 189 25.19 -2.39 -6.83
CA GLY A 189 23.87 -2.67 -7.34
C GLY A 189 22.82 -1.67 -6.88
N LYS A 190 22.91 -1.18 -5.65
CA LYS A 190 22.13 -0.03 -5.17
C LYS A 190 22.39 1.20 -6.03
N LYS A 191 23.65 1.47 -6.36
CA LYS A 191 24.08 2.58 -7.22
C LYS A 191 23.46 2.50 -8.63
N ILE A 192 23.64 1.37 -9.31
CA ILE A 192 23.12 1.16 -10.67
C ILE A 192 21.58 1.14 -10.69
N HIS A 193 20.95 0.41 -9.77
CA HIS A 193 19.49 0.30 -9.71
C HIS A 193 18.83 1.63 -9.38
N GLY A 194 19.40 2.38 -8.43
CA GLY A 194 18.92 3.71 -8.07
C GLY A 194 19.07 4.71 -9.21
N TYR A 195 20.19 4.69 -9.94
CA TYR A 195 20.36 5.49 -11.15
C TYR A 195 19.32 5.14 -12.21
N ALA A 196 19.08 3.85 -12.46
CA ALA A 196 18.11 3.39 -13.44
C ALA A 196 16.67 3.81 -13.12
N LYS A 197 16.31 3.83 -11.83
CA LYS A 197 15.00 4.27 -11.35
C LYS A 197 14.78 5.77 -11.56
N LYS A 198 15.83 6.58 -11.35
CA LYS A 198 15.81 8.03 -11.63
C LYS A 198 15.83 8.32 -13.14
N ASN A 199 16.51 7.49 -13.92
CA ASN A 199 16.74 7.68 -15.35
C ASN A 199 16.18 6.52 -16.20
N PRO A 200 14.84 6.36 -16.29
CA PRO A 200 14.23 5.22 -16.98
C PRO A 200 14.51 5.17 -18.49
N LYS A 201 14.76 6.33 -19.13
CA LYS A 201 15.03 6.48 -20.57
C LYS A 201 16.52 6.52 -20.93
N GLN A 202 17.42 6.28 -19.98
CA GLN A 202 18.85 6.23 -20.24
C GLN A 202 19.33 4.79 -20.42
N SER A 203 20.34 4.61 -21.29
CA SER A 203 21.12 3.38 -21.36
C SER A 203 22.12 3.33 -20.22
N ILE A 204 22.55 2.14 -19.82
CA ILE A 204 23.51 1.93 -18.73
C ILE A 204 24.57 0.94 -19.20
N ILE A 205 25.83 1.34 -19.06
CA ILE A 205 27.00 0.51 -19.32
C ILE A 205 27.63 0.12 -18.00
N VAL A 206 28.09 -1.13 -17.93
CA VAL A 206 28.83 -1.67 -16.80
C VAL A 206 30.24 -2.02 -17.28
N GLN A 207 31.25 -1.59 -16.54
CA GLN A 207 32.67 -1.84 -16.81
C GLN A 207 33.25 -2.72 -15.70
N ASP A 208 33.97 -3.77 -16.07
CA ASP A 208 34.76 -4.55 -15.12
C ASP A 208 36.03 -3.79 -14.70
N ASP A 209 36.31 -3.76 -13.40
CA ASP A 209 37.44 -3.01 -12.84
C ASP A 209 38.81 -3.60 -13.18
N LYS A 210 38.90 -4.91 -13.42
CA LYS A 210 40.18 -5.59 -13.68
C LYS A 210 40.52 -5.65 -15.16
N THR A 211 39.57 -6.08 -15.98
CA THR A 211 39.77 -6.29 -17.42
C THR A 211 39.43 -5.07 -18.25
N GLY A 212 38.68 -4.12 -17.70
CA GLY A 212 38.19 -2.94 -18.42
C GLY A 212 37.10 -3.25 -19.46
N HIS A 213 36.63 -4.50 -19.56
CA HIS A 213 35.57 -4.88 -20.49
C HIS A 213 34.25 -4.18 -20.13
N MET A 214 33.51 -3.76 -21.16
CA MET A 214 32.29 -2.97 -21.01
C MET A 214 31.11 -3.67 -21.69
N VAL A 215 29.98 -3.76 -20.98
CA VAL A 215 28.75 -4.38 -21.48
C VAL A 215 27.54 -3.47 -21.25
N TYR A 216 26.62 -3.46 -22.22
CA TYR A 216 25.31 -2.83 -22.04
C TYR A 216 24.44 -3.65 -21.10
N LEU A 217 24.36 -3.19 -19.86
CA LEU A 217 23.42 -3.74 -18.90
C LEU A 217 21.98 -3.36 -19.23
N LYS A 218 21.72 -2.14 -19.70
CA LYS A 218 20.39 -1.72 -20.13
C LYS A 218 20.51 -0.86 -21.37
N LYS A 219 19.93 -1.31 -22.48
CA LYS A 219 19.85 -0.54 -23.71
C LYS A 219 18.48 0.13 -23.79
N TYR A 220 18.47 1.45 -23.90
CA TYR A 220 17.30 2.21 -24.32
C TYR A 220 17.49 2.60 -25.78
N SER A 221 16.74 1.98 -26.67
CA SER A 221 16.62 2.44 -28.05
C SER A 221 15.53 3.51 -28.10
N GLN A 222 15.90 4.74 -28.45
CA GLN A 222 14.93 5.68 -29.01
C GLN A 222 14.52 5.08 -30.37
N LEU A 223 13.43 4.32 -30.40
CA LEU A 223 12.74 4.10 -31.66
C LEU A 223 12.29 5.50 -32.08
N GLU A 224 12.90 6.03 -33.15
CA GLU A 224 12.37 7.19 -33.84
C GLU A 224 10.88 6.92 -34.09
N LYS A 225 10.04 7.83 -33.60
CA LYS A 225 8.60 7.80 -33.85
C LYS A 225 8.33 8.49 -35.16
#